data_AF-A0A1H0KJX8-F1
#
_entry.id   AF-A0A1H0KJX8-F1
#
_cell.length_a   1.000
_cell.length_b   1.000
_cell.length_c   1.000
_cell.angle_alpha   90.00
_cell.angle_beta   90.00
_cell.angle_gamma   90.00
#
_symmetry.space_group_name_H-M   'P 1'
#
loop_
_entity.id
_entity.type
_entity.pdbx_description
1 polymer ?
#
loop_
_entity_poly.entity_id
_entity_poly.type
_entity_poly.pdbx_seq_one_letter_code
_entity_poly.pdbx_strand_id
1 'polypeptide(L)'
;MLVAVSGVFVILVGCFPWNTFPDLHDAAALGQALTQWSAMILLAAAAGRGAFRTLTFATVAVSLATFVVFVAGLDGGRSPLLPLGIAERLAFDTLTLWTTAVGVSVAIQIARRTPMTRDLRPSSAASKTTP
;
A
#
# COMPACT_ATOMS: atom_id res chain seq x y z
N MET A 1 -3.62 -11.34 4.99
CA MET A 1 -2.26 -11.59 5.51
C MET A 1 -1.16 -11.14 4.56
N LEU A 2 -1.27 -11.35 3.25
CA LEU A 2 -0.23 -10.95 2.29
C LEU A 2 0.24 -9.48 2.37
N VAL A 3 -0.67 -8.52 2.57
CA VAL A 3 -0.30 -7.09 2.76
C VAL A 3 0.59 -6.88 4.00
N ALA A 4 0.31 -7.58 5.10
CA ALA A 4 1.12 -7.48 6.31
C ALA A 4 2.51 -8.12 6.11
N VAL A 5 2.57 -9.25 5.39
CA VAL A 5 3.84 -9.88 5.01
C VAL A 5 4.67 -8.97 4.11
N SER A 6 4.05 -8.29 3.13
CA SER A 6 4.74 -7.25 2.36
C SER A 6 5.32 -6.16 3.28
N GLY A 7 4.55 -5.70 4.28
CA GLY A 7 5.05 -4.74 5.26
C GLY A 7 6.29 -5.19 6.03
N VAL A 8 6.40 -6.49 6.35
CA VAL A 8 7.63 -7.05 6.95
C VAL A 8 8.80 -6.93 5.98
N PHE A 9 8.60 -7.26 4.70
CA PHE A 9 9.64 -7.11 3.70
C PHE A 9 10.06 -5.64 3.48
N VAL A 10 9.13 -4.68 3.51
CA VAL A 10 9.47 -3.24 3.48
C VAL A 10 10.41 -2.86 4.62
N ILE A 11 10.15 -3.38 5.83
CA ILE A 11 11.04 -3.15 6.98
C ILE A 11 12.42 -3.73 6.72
N LEU A 12 12.50 -4.96 6.18
CA LEU A 12 13.77 -5.62 5.86
C LEU A 12 14.58 -4.84 4.80
N VAL A 13 13.92 -4.32 3.76
CA VAL A 13 14.56 -3.44 2.75
C VAL A 13 15.20 -2.21 3.42
N GLY A 14 14.55 -1.63 4.42
CA GLY A 14 15.10 -0.51 5.20
C GLY A 14 16.24 -0.91 6.14
N CYS A 15 16.20 -2.12 6.72
CA CYS A 15 17.26 -2.64 7.59
C CYS A 15 18.52 -3.09 6.82
N PHE A 16 18.38 -3.48 5.57
CA PHE A 16 19.47 -3.92 4.70
C PHE A 16 19.72 -2.89 3.59
N PRO A 17 20.48 -1.81 3.85
CA PRO A 17 20.78 -0.83 2.82
C PRO A 17 21.61 -1.46 1.70
N TRP A 18 21.23 -1.18 0.45
CA TRP A 18 21.81 -1.79 -0.75
C TRP A 18 23.34 -1.64 -0.84
N ASN A 19 23.90 -0.51 -0.39
CA ASN A 19 25.34 -0.24 -0.40
C ASN A 19 26.17 -1.17 0.51
N THR A 20 25.54 -1.85 1.47
CA THR A 20 26.23 -2.73 2.43
C THR A 20 25.80 -4.19 2.28
N PHE A 21 24.51 -4.42 2.01
CA PHE A 21 23.91 -5.75 1.91
C PHE A 21 23.05 -5.88 0.65
N PRO A 22 23.63 -5.84 -0.57
CA PRO A 22 22.88 -5.83 -1.82
C PRO A 22 22.00 -7.08 -1.99
N ASP A 23 22.54 -8.27 -1.74
CA ASP A 23 21.79 -9.52 -1.91
C ASP A 23 20.57 -9.61 -0.98
N LEU A 24 20.72 -9.17 0.28
CA LEU A 24 19.61 -9.17 1.25
C LEU A 24 18.58 -8.09 0.92
N HIS A 25 19.03 -6.94 0.43
CA HIS A 25 18.16 -5.87 -0.04
C HIS A 25 17.29 -6.36 -1.20
N ASP A 26 17.91 -6.94 -2.23
CA ASP A 26 17.23 -7.41 -3.43
C ASP A 26 16.26 -8.56 -3.11
N ALA A 27 16.67 -9.50 -2.25
CA ALA A 27 15.80 -10.58 -1.79
C ALA A 27 14.58 -10.05 -1.02
N ALA A 28 14.78 -9.07 -0.14
CA ALA A 28 13.69 -8.45 0.60
C ALA A 28 12.76 -7.64 -0.32
N ALA A 29 13.32 -6.87 -1.26
CA ALA A 29 12.55 -6.08 -2.22
C ALA A 29 11.72 -6.99 -3.15
N LEU A 30 12.30 -8.10 -3.61
CA LEU A 30 11.57 -9.10 -4.40
C LEU A 30 10.44 -9.75 -3.57
N GLY A 31 10.71 -10.12 -2.31
CA GLY A 31 9.70 -10.63 -1.39
C GLY A 31 8.55 -9.64 -1.17
N GLN A 32 8.86 -8.36 -1.02
CA GLN A 32 7.88 -7.28 -0.94
C GLN A 32 7.01 -7.22 -2.21
N ALA A 33 7.64 -7.13 -3.39
CA ALA A 33 6.92 -7.02 -4.66
C ALA A 33 5.98 -8.20 -4.89
N LEU A 34 6.46 -9.44 -4.75
CA LEU A 34 5.68 -10.65 -5.00
C LEU A 34 4.48 -10.76 -4.05
N THR A 35 4.68 -10.52 -2.76
CA THR A 35 3.60 -10.59 -1.77
C THR A 35 2.59 -9.48 -1.97
N GLN A 36 3.04 -8.28 -2.33
CA GLN A 36 2.17 -7.13 -2.53
C GLN A 36 1.36 -7.22 -3.82
N TRP A 37 1.97 -7.57 -4.95
CA TRP A 37 1.25 -7.79 -6.21
C TRP A 37 0.17 -8.87 -6.03
N SER A 38 0.52 -9.99 -5.39
CA SER A 38 -0.43 -11.07 -5.10
C SER A 38 -1.61 -10.55 -4.27
N ALA A 39 -1.35 -9.78 -3.21
CA ALA A 39 -2.39 -9.19 -2.39
C ALA A 39 -3.30 -8.25 -3.19
N MET A 40 -2.71 -7.35 -3.99
CA MET A 40 -3.42 -6.37 -4.81
C MET A 40 -4.31 -7.04 -5.85
N ILE A 41 -3.80 -8.05 -6.55
CA ILE A 41 -4.56 -8.80 -7.57
C ILE A 41 -5.76 -9.49 -6.94
N LEU A 42 -5.56 -10.17 -5.80
CA LEU A 42 -6.64 -10.83 -5.07
C LEU A 42 -7.70 -9.84 -4.57
N LEU A 43 -7.27 -8.70 -4.02
CA LEU A 43 -8.19 -7.64 -3.56
C LEU A 43 -8.97 -7.03 -4.73
N ALA A 44 -8.32 -6.75 -5.85
CA ALA A 44 -8.96 -6.20 -7.03
C ALA A 44 -9.96 -7.19 -7.65
N ALA A 45 -9.63 -8.49 -7.67
CA ALA A 45 -10.54 -9.54 -8.12
C ALA A 45 -11.76 -9.67 -7.19
N ALA A 46 -11.55 -9.63 -5.88
CA ALA A 46 -12.62 -9.74 -4.88
C ALA A 46 -13.54 -8.51 -4.83
N ALA A 47 -13.03 -7.31 -5.12
CA ALA A 47 -13.79 -6.06 -5.04
C ALA A 47 -14.89 -5.90 -6.11
N GLY A 48 -14.91 -6.74 -7.15
CA GLY A 48 -15.87 -6.62 -8.25
C GLY A 48 -15.58 -5.44 -9.19
N ARG A 49 -16.54 -5.05 -10.05
CA ARG A 49 -16.36 -3.96 -11.02
C ARG A 49 -16.40 -2.61 -10.30
N GLY A 50 -15.42 -1.74 -10.57
CA GLY A 50 -15.40 -0.38 -10.02
C GLY A 50 -14.04 0.29 -10.09
N ALA A 51 -13.98 1.56 -9.67
CA ALA A 51 -12.77 2.38 -9.73
C ALA A 51 -11.59 1.79 -8.93
N PHE A 52 -11.86 1.21 -7.75
CA PHE A 52 -10.82 0.57 -6.92
C PHE A 52 -10.12 -0.57 -7.67
N ARG A 53 -10.90 -1.43 -8.35
CA ARG A 53 -10.36 -2.53 -9.14
C ARG A 53 -9.50 -2.01 -10.30
N THR A 54 -10.01 -1.06 -11.07
CA THR A 54 -9.29 -0.49 -12.22
C THR A 54 -7.99 0.18 -11.77
N LEU A 55 -8.04 1.01 -10.73
CA LEU A 55 -6.87 1.69 -10.19
C LEU A 55 -5.84 0.68 -9.68
N THR A 56 -6.27 -0.33 -8.92
CA THR A 56 -5.37 -1.36 -8.39
C THR A 56 -4.67 -2.13 -9.50
N PHE A 57 -5.40 -2.55 -10.55
CA PHE A 57 -4.76 -3.22 -11.70
C PHE A 57 -3.83 -2.29 -12.47
N ALA A 58 -4.19 -1.02 -12.66
CA ALA A 58 -3.31 -0.05 -13.30
C ALA A 58 -2.01 0.15 -12.49
N THR A 59 -2.11 0.27 -11.17
CA THR A 59 -0.96 0.35 -10.26
C THR A 59 -0.07 -0.89 -10.37
N VAL A 60 -0.65 -2.09 -10.34
CA VAL A 60 0.11 -3.34 -10.52
C VAL A 60 0.80 -3.36 -11.88
N ALA A 61 0.12 -2.96 -12.95
CA ALA A 61 0.67 -2.94 -14.29
C ALA A 61 1.85 -1.95 -14.41
N VAL A 62 1.72 -0.74 -13.87
CA VAL A 62 2.81 0.25 -13.83
C VAL A 62 4.01 -0.31 -13.05
N SER A 63 3.77 -0.83 -11.84
CA SER A 63 4.81 -1.41 -10.99
C SER A 63 5.53 -2.58 -11.68
N LEU A 64 4.80 -3.52 -12.29
CA LEU A 64 5.38 -4.63 -13.04
C LEU A 64 6.19 -4.17 -14.25
N ALA A 65 5.66 -3.21 -15.03
CA ALA A 65 6.34 -2.71 -16.21
C ALA A 65 7.68 -2.06 -15.83
N THR A 66 7.71 -1.22 -14.79
CA THR A 66 8.94 -0.59 -14.33
C THR A 66 9.88 -1.57 -13.63
N PHE A 67 9.34 -2.60 -12.96
CA PHE A 67 10.15 -3.69 -12.41
C PHE A 67 10.86 -4.52 -13.49
N VAL A 68 10.17 -4.83 -14.60
CA VAL A 68 10.79 -5.52 -15.74
C VAL A 68 11.93 -4.68 -16.34
N VAL A 69 11.72 -3.37 -16.47
CA VAL A 69 12.79 -2.44 -16.91
C VAL A 69 13.95 -2.42 -15.93
N PHE A 70 13.68 -2.41 -14.62
CA PHE A 70 14.69 -2.49 -13.58
C PHE A 70 15.53 -3.76 -13.69
N VAL A 71 14.88 -4.94 -13.74
CA VAL A 71 15.57 -6.24 -13.86
C VAL A 71 16.40 -6.32 -15.14
N ALA A 72 15.85 -5.88 -16.28
CA ALA A 72 16.60 -5.84 -17.53
C ALA A 72 17.83 -4.90 -17.47
N GLY A 73 17.79 -3.90 -16.60
CA GLY A 73 18.90 -2.98 -16.36
C GLY A 73 20.00 -3.56 -15.46
N LEU A 74 19.71 -4.57 -14.64
CA LEU A 74 20.69 -5.20 -13.75
C LEU A 74 21.76 -5.98 -14.52
N ASP A 75 21.41 -6.58 -15.66
CA ASP A 75 22.33 -7.33 -16.54
C ASP A 75 23.27 -6.41 -17.36
N GLY A 76 23.41 -5.14 -16.99
CA GLY A 76 24.19 -4.14 -17.74
C GLY A 76 23.48 -3.59 -18.98
N GLY A 77 22.22 -3.98 -19.21
CA GLY A 77 21.37 -3.43 -20.25
C GLY A 77 21.10 -1.95 -20.00
N ARG A 78 21.59 -1.06 -20.86
CA ARG A 78 21.15 0.35 -20.83
C ARG A 78 19.73 0.41 -21.37
N SER A 79 18.74 0.50 -20.47
CA SER A 79 17.39 0.88 -20.86
C SER A 79 17.44 2.32 -21.43
N PRO A 80 16.97 2.56 -22.66
CA PRO A 80 16.92 3.91 -23.22
C PRO A 80 15.81 4.77 -22.60
N LEU A 81 14.91 4.16 -21.82
CA LEU A 81 13.70 4.80 -21.30
C LEU A 81 13.88 5.38 -19.90
N LEU A 82 14.48 4.62 -18.98
CA LEU A 82 14.61 4.99 -17.57
C LEU A 82 16.00 4.61 -17.02
N PRO A 83 16.66 5.50 -16.27
CA PRO A 83 17.80 5.14 -15.45
C PRO A 83 17.43 4.05 -14.44
N LEU A 84 18.36 3.15 -14.12
CA LEU A 84 18.13 1.97 -13.27
C LEU A 84 17.43 2.33 -11.94
N GLY A 85 18.00 3.29 -11.20
CA GLY A 85 17.44 3.71 -9.91
C GLY A 85 16.08 4.41 -10.00
N ILE A 86 15.72 4.97 -11.17
CA ILE A 86 14.37 5.53 -11.38
C ILE A 86 13.37 4.41 -11.68
N ALA A 87 13.76 3.42 -12.48
CA ALA A 87 12.91 2.25 -12.76
C ALA A 87 12.60 1.47 -11.47
N GLU A 88 13.62 1.26 -10.64
CA GLU A 88 13.50 0.67 -9.30
C GLU A 88 12.50 1.46 -8.43
N ARG A 89 12.75 2.76 -8.24
CA ARG A 89 11.89 3.63 -7.44
C ARG A 89 10.45 3.64 -7.93
N LEU A 90 10.22 3.75 -9.23
CA LEU A 90 8.87 3.69 -9.79
C LEU A 90 8.19 2.35 -9.51
N ALA A 91 8.92 1.23 -9.57
CA ALA A 91 8.38 -0.08 -9.29
C ALA A 91 7.87 -0.19 -7.85
N PHE A 92 8.62 0.31 -6.87
CA PHE A 92 8.31 0.15 -5.45
C PHE A 92 7.50 1.33 -4.85
N ASP A 93 7.77 2.58 -5.23
CA ASP A 93 7.05 3.76 -4.74
C ASP A 93 5.58 3.72 -5.15
N THR A 94 5.29 3.24 -6.37
CA THR A 94 3.92 3.06 -6.86
C THR A 94 3.12 2.10 -5.95
N LEU A 95 3.78 1.05 -5.45
CA LEU A 95 3.19 0.10 -4.51
C LEU A 95 2.94 0.75 -3.13
N THR A 96 3.91 1.53 -2.63
CA THR A 96 3.79 2.26 -1.36
C THR A 96 2.68 3.30 -1.39
N LEU A 97 2.58 4.07 -2.48
CA LEU A 97 1.52 5.06 -2.67
C LEU A 97 0.13 4.41 -2.68
N TRP A 98 -0.02 3.26 -3.34
CA TRP A 98 -1.27 2.51 -3.32
C TRP A 98 -1.62 2.04 -1.91
N THR A 99 -0.67 1.44 -1.18
CA THR A 99 -0.90 1.00 0.20
C THR A 99 -1.32 2.15 1.09
N THR A 100 -0.67 3.31 0.93
CA THR A 100 -1.01 4.54 1.67
C THR A 100 -2.43 4.99 1.34
N ALA A 101 -2.79 5.09 0.06
CA ALA A 101 -4.12 5.51 -0.37
C ALA A 101 -5.23 4.58 0.12
N VAL A 102 -5.00 3.26 0.07
CA VAL A 102 -5.95 2.26 0.60
C VAL A 102 -6.04 2.34 2.12
N GLY A 103 -4.91 2.45 2.82
CA GLY A 103 -4.89 2.61 4.27
C GLY A 103 -5.65 3.84 4.75
N VAL A 104 -5.43 4.99 4.10
CA VAL A 104 -6.18 6.23 4.36
C VAL A 104 -7.67 6.04 4.09
N SER A 105 -8.04 5.41 2.96
CA SER A 105 -9.44 5.15 2.62
C SER A 105 -10.13 4.28 3.66
N VAL A 106 -9.46 3.23 4.15
CA VAL A 106 -9.96 2.36 5.22
C VAL A 106 -10.10 3.14 6.53
N ALA A 107 -9.10 3.93 6.92
CA ALA A 107 -9.15 4.75 8.12
C ALA A 107 -10.32 5.75 8.10
N ILE A 108 -10.55 6.43 6.97
CA ILE A 108 -11.69 7.34 6.79
C ILE A 108 -13.02 6.58 6.90
N GLN A 109 -13.13 5.40 6.30
CA GLN A 109 -14.35 4.60 6.40
C GLN A 109 -14.63 4.15 7.84
N ILE A 110 -13.59 3.74 8.59
CA ILE A 110 -13.72 3.39 10.01
C ILE A 110 -14.18 4.63 10.80
N ALA A 111 -13.54 5.78 10.61
CA ALA A 111 -13.91 7.02 11.30
C ALA A 111 -15.35 7.46 11.04
N ARG A 112 -15.88 7.22 9.83
CA ARG A 112 -17.28 7.53 9.48
C ARG A 112 -18.28 6.54 10.06
N ARG A 113 -17.88 5.29 10.32
CA ARG A 113 -18.75 4.24 10.87
C ARG A 113 -18.82 4.25 12.39
N THR A 114 -17.88 4.90 13.06
CA THR A 114 -17.91 5.10 14.51
C THR A 114 -18.57 6.44 14.81
N PRO A 115 -19.91 6.51 15.03
CA PRO A 115 -20.52 7.73 15.54
C PRO A 115 -19.87 8.04 16.89
N MET A 116 -19.28 9.23 17.04
CA MET A 116 -18.91 9.75 18.35
C MET A 116 -20.20 9.81 19.17
N THR A 117 -20.38 8.84 20.07
CA THR A 117 -21.27 8.95 21.22
C THR A 117 -20.82 10.13 22.06
N ARG A 118 -21.25 11.32 21.66
CA ARG A 118 -21.26 12.54 22.46
C ARG A 118 -22.69 13.06 22.56
N ASP A 119 -23.64 12.14 22.74
CA ASP A 119 -24.83 12.38 23.55
C ASP A 119 -24.50 12.00 25.00
N LEU A 120 -23.68 12.84 25.64
CA LEU A 120 -23.79 13.06 27.08
C LEU A 120 -24.54 14.37 27.27
N ARG A 121 -25.76 14.45 26.72
CA ARG A 121 -26.72 15.45 27.12
C ARG A 121 -27.46 14.86 28.32
N PRO A 122 -27.19 15.27 29.57
CA PRO A 122 -28.10 14.93 30.66
C PRO A 122 -29.49 15.45 30.26
N SER A 123 -30.45 14.53 30.18
CA SER A 123 -31.85 14.85 29.88
C SER A 123 -32.32 15.92 30.86
N SER A 124 -32.83 17.03 30.32
CA SER A 124 -33.22 18.18 31.11
C SER A 124 -34.54 17.93 31.85
N ALA A 125 -34.57 18.37 33.11
CA ALA A 125 -35.64 19.15 33.73
C ALA A 125 -36.86 18.45 34.37
N ALA A 126 -37.12 18.95 35.58
CA ALA A 126 -38.42 19.33 36.16
C ALA A 126 -39.30 18.25 36.81
N SER A 127 -39.19 18.17 38.14
CA SER A 127 -40.35 17.91 39.01
C SER A 127 -40.68 19.22 39.75
N LYS A 128 -41.65 19.98 39.22
CA LYS A 128 -42.39 20.99 39.98
C LYS A 128 -43.47 20.27 40.78
N THR A 129 -43.46 20.39 42.10
CA THR A 129 -44.66 20.23 42.93
C THR A 129 -44.53 21.07 44.19
N THR A 130 -45.15 22.25 44.17
CA THR A 130 -45.64 22.99 45.35
C THR A 130 -47.11 22.63 45.56
N PRO A 131 -47.56 22.57 46.81
CA PRO A 131 -48.66 23.42 47.22
C PRO A 131 -48.22 24.50 48.21
#